data_AF-W9QRQ6-F1
#
_entry.id   AF-W9QRQ6-F1
#
_cell.length_a   1.000
_cell.length_b   1.000
_cell.length_c   1.000
_cell.angle_alpha   90.00
_cell.angle_beta   90.00
_cell.angle_gamma   90.00
#
_symmetry.space_group_name_H-M   'P 1'
#
loop_
_entity.id
_entity.type
_entity.pdbx_description
1 polymer ?
#
loop_
_entity_poly.entity_id
_entity_poly.type
_entity_poly.pdbx_seq_one_letter_code
_entity_poly.pdbx_strand_id
1 'polypeptide(L)'
;MTAILERRESESLWGRFCNWITSTENRLYIGWFGVLMIPTLLTATSVNHAHLPLMPKSVSGALLYGNNILSGAIIPTSAAIGLHFYPIWEAASVDEWLYNGGPYELIVLHFLLGVACYMGREWELSFCLGMRPWITVAYQKYRDFLYKGFTCY
;
A
#
# COMPACT_ATOMS: atom_id res chain seq x y z
N MET A 1 38.21 10.22 -11.94
CA MET A 1 37.16 10.90 -11.14
C MET A 1 36.45 12.00 -11.93
N THR A 2 37.11 12.64 -12.90
CA THR A 2 36.56 13.70 -13.78
C THR A 2 35.52 13.20 -14.80
N ALA A 3 35.74 12.05 -15.45
CA ALA A 3 34.83 11.51 -16.47
C ALA A 3 33.43 11.08 -15.96
N ILE A 4 33.29 10.79 -14.66
CA ILE A 4 31.99 10.43 -14.04
C ILE A 4 31.14 11.68 -13.78
N LEU A 5 31.79 12.81 -13.48
CA LEU A 5 31.12 14.09 -13.27
C LEU A 5 30.62 14.67 -14.61
N GLU A 6 31.44 14.62 -15.67
CA GLU A 6 31.02 15.04 -17.02
C GLU A 6 29.87 14.18 -17.59
N ARG A 7 29.87 12.88 -17.31
CA ARG A 7 28.75 11.99 -17.69
C ARG A 7 27.47 12.32 -16.92
N ARG A 8 27.55 12.72 -15.65
CA ARG A 8 26.37 13.16 -14.86
C ARG A 8 25.81 14.51 -15.32
N GLU A 9 26.63 15.40 -15.87
CA GLU A 9 26.17 16.68 -16.42
C GLU A 9 25.49 16.55 -17.80
N SER A 10 25.82 15.51 -18.56
CA SER A 10 25.22 15.23 -19.88
C SER A 10 23.96 14.34 -19.85
N GLU A 11 23.63 13.74 -18.70
CA GLU A 11 22.41 12.95 -18.53
C GLU A 11 21.18 13.85 -18.28
N SER A 12 20.09 13.58 -18.99
CA SER A 12 18.82 14.27 -18.76
C SER A 12 18.30 14.06 -17.34
N LEU A 13 17.49 14.99 -16.83
CA LEU A 13 16.86 14.84 -15.51
C LEU A 13 16.09 13.52 -15.38
N TRP A 14 15.45 13.09 -16.46
CA TRP A 14 14.77 11.80 -16.54
C TRP A 14 15.75 10.62 -16.44
N GLY A 15 16.88 10.68 -17.15
CA GLY A 15 17.93 9.65 -17.05
C GLY A 15 18.47 9.53 -15.63
N ARG A 16 18.74 10.66 -14.97
CA ARG A 16 19.17 10.71 -13.56
C ARG A 16 18.13 10.12 -12.61
N PHE A 17 16.84 10.41 -12.85
CA PHE A 17 15.74 9.86 -12.07
C PHE A 17 15.62 8.34 -12.22
N CYS A 18 15.64 7.82 -13.45
CA CYS A 18 15.64 6.39 -13.74
C CYS A 18 16.82 5.68 -13.05
N ASN A 19 18.03 6.24 -13.19
CA ASN A 19 19.23 5.71 -12.56
C ASN A 19 19.13 5.71 -11.04
N TRP A 20 18.48 6.69 -10.44
CA TRP A 20 18.27 6.76 -9.00
C TRP A 20 17.24 5.74 -8.50
N ILE A 21 16.12 5.58 -9.20
CA ILE A 21 15.06 4.62 -8.83
C ILE A 21 15.58 3.18 -8.86
N THR A 22 16.31 2.81 -9.91
CA THR A 22 16.81 1.44 -10.10
C THR A 22 18.17 1.19 -9.46
N SER A 23 18.70 2.17 -8.71
CA SER A 23 19.99 2.03 -8.03
C SER A 23 19.93 0.96 -6.92
N THR A 24 20.88 0.03 -6.96
CA THR A 24 21.12 -0.97 -5.92
C THR A 24 21.92 -0.42 -4.73
N GLU A 25 22.43 0.81 -4.83
CA GLU A 25 23.15 1.48 -3.74
C GLU A 25 22.21 2.15 -2.72
N ASN A 26 20.91 2.26 -3.04
CA ASN A 26 19.92 2.77 -2.11
C ASN A 26 19.77 1.83 -0.91
N ARG A 27 19.73 2.38 0.31
CA ARG A 27 19.56 1.60 1.55
C ARG A 27 18.31 0.71 1.52
N LEU A 28 17.24 1.24 0.95
CA LEU A 28 16.04 0.52 0.57
C LEU A 28 15.88 0.68 -0.94
N TYR A 29 15.95 -0.43 -1.67
CA TYR A 29 15.72 -0.42 -3.11
C TYR A 29 14.32 0.15 -3.42
N ILE A 30 14.21 1.01 -4.43
CA ILE A 30 12.95 1.61 -4.84
C ILE A 30 12.40 0.75 -5.98
N GLY A 31 13.00 0.84 -7.18
CA GLY A 31 12.48 0.20 -8.38
C GLY A 31 11.19 0.85 -8.88
N TRP A 32 10.78 0.52 -10.10
CA TRP A 32 9.53 1.00 -10.68
C TRP A 32 8.31 0.55 -9.88
N PHE A 33 8.35 -0.68 -9.34
CA PHE A 33 7.29 -1.15 -8.46
C PHE A 33 7.29 -0.41 -7.12
N GLY A 34 8.45 0.03 -6.61
CA GLY A 34 8.54 0.82 -5.38
C GLY A 34 7.88 2.19 -5.48
N VAL A 35 7.89 2.81 -6.67
CA VAL A 35 7.22 4.10 -6.93
C VAL A 35 5.72 4.02 -6.63
N LEU A 36 5.09 2.88 -6.92
CA LEU A 36 3.68 2.63 -6.58
C LEU A 36 3.53 2.09 -5.16
N MET A 37 4.38 1.14 -4.75
CA MET A 37 4.30 0.47 -3.46
C MET A 37 4.40 1.44 -2.27
N ILE A 38 5.33 2.40 -2.32
CA ILE A 38 5.59 3.33 -1.21
C ILE A 38 4.35 4.17 -0.89
N PRO A 39 3.77 4.95 -1.83
CA PRO A 39 2.59 5.75 -1.52
C PRO A 39 1.39 4.88 -1.13
N THR A 40 1.18 3.72 -1.76
CA THR A 40 0.01 2.89 -1.44
C THR A 40 0.10 2.27 -0.05
N LEU A 41 1.26 1.74 0.34
CA LEU A 41 1.45 1.17 1.69
C LEU A 41 1.48 2.26 2.76
N LEU A 42 2.04 3.44 2.48
CA LEU A 42 2.01 4.57 3.41
C LEU A 42 0.58 5.07 3.62
N THR A 43 -0.23 5.18 2.56
CA THR A 43 -1.64 5.54 2.67
C THR A 43 -2.42 4.49 3.46
N ALA A 44 -2.29 3.20 3.13
CA ALA A 44 -2.98 2.13 3.86
C ALA A 44 -2.60 2.12 5.36
N THR A 45 -1.31 2.31 5.66
CA THR A 45 -0.79 2.31 7.03
C THR A 45 -1.23 3.55 7.80
N SER A 46 -1.12 4.73 7.20
CA SER A 46 -1.52 5.99 7.86
C SER A 46 -3.01 6.02 8.14
N VAL A 47 -3.85 5.61 7.19
CA VAL A 47 -5.30 5.53 7.40
C VAL A 47 -5.62 4.49 8.46
N ASN A 48 -4.99 3.31 8.45
CA ASN A 48 -5.21 2.29 9.50
C ASN A 48 -4.93 2.83 10.91
N HIS A 49 -3.79 3.50 11.11
CA HIS A 49 -3.42 4.07 12.41
C HIS A 49 -4.29 5.26 12.82
N ALA A 50 -4.66 6.11 11.86
CA ALA A 50 -5.54 7.26 12.11
C ALA A 50 -7.00 6.85 12.38
N HIS A 51 -7.46 5.73 11.81
CA HIS A 51 -8.83 5.24 11.95
C HIS A 51 -9.11 4.49 13.24
N LEU A 52 -8.13 3.74 13.73
CA LEU A 52 -8.25 2.95 14.95
C LEU A 52 -8.79 3.75 16.16
N PRO A 53 -8.53 5.06 16.33
CA PRO A 53 -9.16 5.84 17.39
C PRO A 53 -10.54 6.45 17.07
N LEU A 54 -10.95 6.69 15.82
CA LEU A 54 -11.98 7.70 15.49
C LEU A 54 -13.32 7.18 14.93
N MET A 55 -13.53 5.86 14.83
CA MET A 55 -14.75 5.31 14.19
C MET A 55 -16.05 5.63 14.95
N PRO A 56 -17.09 6.18 14.28
CA PRO A 56 -18.38 6.48 14.90
C PRO A 56 -19.24 5.23 15.20
N LYS A 57 -20.31 5.48 15.97
CA LYS A 57 -20.91 4.64 17.01
C LYS A 57 -21.91 3.53 16.59
N SER A 58 -21.80 2.88 15.43
CA SER A 58 -22.75 1.78 15.08
C SER A 58 -22.23 0.38 15.47
N VAL A 59 -20.91 0.18 15.43
CA VAL A 59 -20.19 -0.97 16.00
C VAL A 59 -18.90 -0.39 16.59
N SER A 60 -18.65 -0.52 17.90
CA SER A 60 -17.43 0.08 18.48
C SER A 60 -16.22 -0.78 18.10
N GLY A 61 -15.48 -0.40 17.06
CA GLY A 61 -14.18 -1.01 16.72
C GLY A 61 -12.99 -0.12 17.10
N ALA A 62 -13.24 1.11 17.56
CA ALA A 62 -12.19 2.09 17.83
C ALA A 62 -11.72 2.10 19.29
N LEU A 63 -10.42 2.39 19.51
CA LEU A 63 -9.78 2.45 20.82
C LEU A 63 -10.41 3.54 21.71
N LEU A 64 -10.68 4.74 21.17
CA LEU A 64 -11.30 5.83 21.96
C LEU A 64 -12.75 5.52 22.36
N TYR A 65 -13.37 4.52 21.75
CA TYR A 65 -14.72 4.07 22.07
C TYR A 65 -14.73 2.80 22.94
N GLY A 66 -13.66 2.59 23.72
CA GLY A 66 -13.59 1.58 24.77
C GLY A 66 -12.99 0.24 24.36
N ASN A 67 -12.40 0.14 23.16
CA ASN A 67 -11.65 -1.04 22.74
C ASN A 67 -10.19 -1.02 23.21
N ASN A 68 -9.60 -2.21 23.32
CA ASN A 68 -8.16 -2.38 23.51
C ASN A 68 -7.51 -2.90 22.22
N ILE A 69 -6.20 -3.16 22.22
CA ILE A 69 -5.45 -3.63 21.03
C ILE A 69 -6.00 -4.96 20.48
N LEU A 70 -6.61 -5.80 21.33
CA LEU A 70 -7.16 -7.10 20.91
C LEU A 70 -8.57 -6.98 20.33
N SER A 71 -9.39 -6.05 20.84
CA SER A 71 -10.78 -5.87 20.42
C SER A 71 -10.97 -4.76 19.38
N GLY A 72 -9.96 -3.90 19.19
CA GLY A 72 -9.99 -2.83 18.20
C GLY A 72 -9.84 -3.38 16.79
N ALA A 73 -10.73 -2.98 15.89
CA ALA A 73 -10.74 -3.44 14.51
C ALA A 73 -11.35 -2.36 13.60
N ILE A 74 -10.86 -2.27 12.37
CA ILE A 74 -11.46 -1.43 11.34
C ILE A 74 -12.69 -2.15 10.79
N ILE A 75 -13.83 -1.48 10.85
CA ILE A 75 -15.12 -2.07 10.51
C ILE A 75 -15.27 -2.13 8.98
N PRO A 76 -15.70 -3.27 8.40
CA PRO A 76 -15.95 -3.39 6.98
C PRO A 76 -16.97 -2.37 6.45
N THR A 77 -16.86 -2.06 5.16
CA THR A 77 -17.80 -1.19 4.45
C THR A 77 -19.24 -1.71 4.59
N SER A 78 -20.19 -0.79 4.71
CA SER A 78 -21.62 -1.10 4.86
C SER A 78 -22.13 -2.03 3.76
N ALA A 79 -22.94 -3.03 4.14
CA ALA A 79 -23.57 -3.95 3.19
C ALA A 79 -24.49 -3.23 2.18
N ALA A 80 -24.95 -2.01 2.48
CA ALA A 80 -25.72 -1.19 1.56
C ALA A 80 -24.90 -0.69 0.35
N ILE A 81 -23.58 -0.56 0.50
CA ILE A 81 -22.65 -0.24 -0.59
C ILE A 81 -22.34 -1.50 -1.40
N GLY A 82 -22.30 -2.67 -0.75
CA GLY A 82 -22.00 -3.94 -1.42
C GLY A 82 -20.60 -3.93 -2.04
N LEU A 83 -20.50 -4.23 -3.34
CA LEU A 83 -19.25 -4.23 -4.12
C LEU A 83 -19.01 -2.93 -4.89
N HIS A 84 -19.82 -1.89 -4.64
CA HIS A 84 -19.60 -0.60 -5.29
C HIS A 84 -18.32 0.06 -4.78
N PHE A 85 -17.60 0.70 -5.69
CA PHE A 85 -16.43 1.48 -5.33
C PHE A 85 -16.84 2.73 -4.57
N TYR A 86 -16.45 2.87 -3.30
CA TYR A 86 -16.86 3.97 -2.42
C TYR A 86 -15.68 4.86 -1.97
N PRO A 87 -15.10 5.63 -2.90
CA PRO A 87 -14.04 6.58 -2.58
C PRO A 87 -14.59 7.78 -1.80
N ILE A 88 -13.69 8.56 -1.19
CA ILE A 88 -14.07 9.71 -0.34
C ILE A 88 -14.92 10.76 -1.07
N TRP A 89 -14.76 10.89 -2.40
CA TRP A 89 -15.52 11.84 -3.21
C TRP A 89 -16.91 11.34 -3.66
N GLU A 90 -17.24 10.08 -3.36
CA GLU A 90 -18.58 9.53 -3.60
C GLU A 90 -19.54 9.86 -2.45
N ALA A 91 -19.00 10.13 -1.25
CA ALA A 91 -19.79 10.56 -0.10
C ALA A 91 -20.11 12.06 -0.16
N ALA A 92 -21.25 12.46 0.41
CA ALA A 92 -21.61 13.88 0.51
C ALA A 92 -20.76 14.62 1.56
N SER A 93 -20.17 13.89 2.52
CA SER A 93 -19.26 14.44 3.53
C SER A 93 -18.27 13.38 4.03
N VAL A 94 -17.21 13.85 4.71
CA VAL A 94 -16.27 12.95 5.39
C VAL A 94 -16.97 12.14 6.47
N ASP A 95 -17.89 12.75 7.24
CA ASP A 95 -18.62 12.04 8.30
C ASP A 95 -19.48 10.90 7.77
N GLU A 96 -20.13 11.09 6.61
CA GLU A 96 -20.87 10.03 5.92
C GLU A 96 -19.91 8.91 5.47
N TRP A 97 -18.78 9.27 4.87
CA TRP A 97 -17.77 8.32 4.42
C TRP A 97 -17.23 7.46 5.57
N LEU A 98 -16.97 8.08 6.72
CA LEU A 98 -16.56 7.42 7.95
C LEU A 98 -17.65 6.48 8.49
N TYR A 99 -18.89 6.94 8.50
CA TYR A 99 -20.03 6.16 9.00
C TYR A 99 -20.29 4.90 8.17
N ASN A 100 -20.15 5.00 6.86
CA ASN A 100 -20.38 3.91 5.93
C ASN A 100 -19.20 2.93 5.79
N GLY A 101 -18.10 3.15 6.51
CA GLY A 101 -16.93 2.28 6.48
C GLY A 101 -16.04 2.43 5.24
N GLY A 102 -16.13 3.54 4.51
CA GLY A 102 -15.24 3.84 3.38
C GLY A 102 -13.72 3.73 3.66
N PRO A 103 -13.21 4.03 4.88
CA PRO A 103 -11.82 3.78 5.24
C PRO A 103 -11.36 2.34 5.07
N TYR A 104 -12.25 1.35 5.31
CA TYR A 104 -11.92 -0.06 5.15
C TYR A 104 -11.59 -0.37 3.69
N GLU A 105 -12.45 0.04 2.77
CA GLU A 105 -12.24 -0.16 1.34
C GLU A 105 -10.95 0.52 0.85
N LEU A 106 -10.71 1.76 1.29
CA LEU A 106 -9.49 2.48 0.97
C LEU A 106 -8.25 1.70 1.44
N ILE A 107 -8.24 1.22 2.68
CA ILE A 107 -7.12 0.45 3.22
C ILE A 107 -6.92 -0.86 2.45
N VAL A 108 -7.98 -1.63 2.21
CA VAL A 108 -7.89 -2.93 1.53
C VAL A 108 -7.36 -2.75 0.10
N LEU A 109 -7.90 -1.81 -0.67
CA LEU A 109 -7.47 -1.58 -2.05
C LEU A 109 -6.00 -1.12 -2.12
N HIS A 110 -5.60 -0.15 -1.30
CA HIS A 110 -4.23 0.35 -1.29
C HIS A 110 -3.23 -0.70 -0.74
N PHE A 111 -3.65 -1.50 0.24
CA PHE A 111 -2.84 -2.58 0.78
C PHE A 111 -2.63 -3.70 -0.24
N LEU A 112 -3.70 -4.18 -0.90
CA LEU A 112 -3.59 -5.23 -1.92
C LEU A 112 -2.73 -4.79 -3.11
N LEU A 113 -2.89 -3.53 -3.55
CA LEU A 113 -2.03 -2.94 -4.57
C LEU A 113 -0.57 -2.87 -4.10
N GLY A 114 -0.34 -2.40 -2.87
CA GLY A 114 0.99 -2.30 -2.28
C GLY A 114 1.69 -3.67 -2.15
N VAL A 115 0.98 -4.70 -1.70
CA VAL A 115 1.47 -6.08 -1.59
C VAL A 115 1.76 -6.66 -2.99
N ALA A 116 0.93 -6.37 -3.99
CA ALA A 116 1.21 -6.78 -5.38
C ALA A 116 2.47 -6.09 -5.92
N CYS A 117 2.63 -4.78 -5.68
CA CYS A 117 3.84 -4.05 -6.05
C CYS A 117 5.07 -4.52 -5.27
N TYR A 118 4.93 -4.90 -3.99
CA TYR A 118 6.02 -5.48 -3.21
C TYR A 118 6.56 -6.76 -3.86
N MET A 119 5.66 -7.64 -4.30
CA MET A 119 6.03 -8.84 -5.05
C MET A 119 6.80 -8.49 -6.34
N GLY A 120 6.30 -7.53 -7.12
CA GLY A 120 6.99 -7.05 -8.32
C GLY A 120 8.37 -6.46 -8.03
N ARG A 121 8.51 -5.73 -6.92
CA ARG A 121 9.78 -5.15 -6.47
C ARG A 121 10.82 -6.21 -6.10
N GLU A 122 10.42 -7.29 -5.44
CA GLU A 122 11.32 -8.43 -5.13
C GLU A 122 11.86 -9.08 -6.43
N TRP A 123 11.01 -9.15 -7.46
CA TRP A 123 11.44 -9.63 -8.78
C TRP A 123 12.40 -8.65 -9.44
N GLU A 124 12.06 -7.36 -9.44
CA GLU A 124 12.86 -6.29 -10.05
C GLU A 124 14.27 -6.22 -9.43
N LEU A 125 14.35 -6.28 -8.09
CA LEU A 125 15.62 -6.32 -7.37
C LEU A 125 16.41 -7.60 -7.67
N SER A 126 15.74 -8.76 -7.72
CA SER A 126 16.39 -10.02 -8.09
C SER A 126 17.03 -9.92 -9.48
N PHE A 127 16.33 -9.29 -10.42
CA PHE A 127 16.84 -9.04 -11.77
C PHE A 127 18.05 -8.09 -11.77
N CYS A 128 17.96 -6.95 -11.06
CA CYS A 128 19.07 -6.00 -10.95
C CYS A 128 20.34 -6.60 -10.32
N LEU A 129 20.18 -7.57 -9.41
CA LEU A 129 21.28 -8.27 -8.75
C LEU A 129 21.74 -9.54 -9.48
N GLY A 130 21.08 -9.95 -10.58
CA GLY A 130 21.38 -11.20 -11.28
C GLY A 130 21.03 -12.47 -10.48
N MET A 131 20.11 -12.36 -9.51
CA MET A 131 19.63 -13.46 -8.67
C MET A 131 18.47 -14.21 -9.33
N ARG A 132 18.24 -15.45 -8.89
CA ARG A 132 17.05 -16.21 -9.31
C ARG A 132 15.79 -15.70 -8.61
N PRO A 133 14.63 -15.57 -9.29
CA PRO A 133 13.44 -14.88 -8.77
C PRO A 133 12.58 -15.71 -7.80
N TRP A 134 13.17 -16.65 -7.06
CA TRP A 134 12.39 -17.59 -6.22
C TRP A 134 11.74 -16.92 -4.99
N ILE A 135 12.26 -15.79 -4.52
CA ILE A 135 11.68 -15.03 -3.40
C ILE A 135 10.28 -14.52 -3.77
N THR A 136 10.14 -13.95 -4.96
CA THR A 136 8.85 -13.52 -5.52
C THR A 136 7.84 -14.66 -5.58
N VAL A 137 8.29 -15.84 -6.04
CA VAL A 137 7.44 -17.04 -6.15
C VAL A 137 7.02 -17.56 -4.77
N ALA A 138 7.89 -17.47 -3.77
CA ALA A 138 7.51 -17.83 -2.40
C ALA A 138 6.49 -16.84 -1.81
N TYR A 139 6.67 -15.54 -2.07
CA TYR A 139 5.79 -14.48 -1.59
C TYR A 139 4.36 -14.57 -2.14
N GLN A 140 4.23 -14.99 -3.40
CA GLN A 140 2.97 -15.25 -4.09
C GLN A 140 1.97 -16.04 -3.23
N LYS A 141 2.43 -17.07 -2.50
CA LYS A 141 1.57 -17.91 -1.66
C LYS A 141 0.88 -17.12 -0.54
N TYR A 142 1.62 -16.22 0.12
CA TYR A 142 1.08 -15.37 1.19
C TYR A 142 0.10 -14.34 0.64
N ARG A 143 0.46 -13.75 -0.50
CA ARG A 143 -0.39 -12.80 -1.19
C ARG A 143 -1.72 -13.44 -1.60
N ASP A 144 -1.71 -14.65 -2.15
CA ASP A 144 -2.93 -15.35 -2.55
C ASP A 144 -3.81 -15.73 -1.35
N PHE A 145 -3.20 -16.04 -0.20
CA PHE A 145 -3.94 -16.21 1.05
C PHE A 145 -4.63 -14.91 1.49
N LEU A 146 -3.94 -13.77 1.42
CA LEU A 146 -4.53 -12.47 1.73
C LEU A 146 -5.69 -12.13 0.79
N TYR A 147 -5.52 -12.31 -0.52
CA TYR A 147 -6.61 -12.10 -1.48
C TYR A 147 -7.85 -12.94 -1.16
N LYS A 148 -7.68 -14.22 -0.85
CA LYS A 148 -8.78 -15.10 -0.47
C LYS A 148 -9.46 -14.66 0.83
N GLY A 149 -8.69 -14.17 1.81
CA GLY A 149 -9.21 -13.68 3.08
C GLY A 149 -10.13 -12.45 2.92
N PHE A 150 -9.84 -11.56 1.97
CA PHE A 150 -10.67 -10.38 1.70
C PHE A 150 -11.88 -10.65 0.80
N THR A 151 -11.88 -11.73 0.02
CA THR A 151 -13.00 -12.09 -0.89
C THR A 151 -14.04 -13.04 -0.27
N CYS A 152 -13.85 -13.47 0.98
CA CYS A 152 -14.68 -14.49 1.63
C CYS A 152 -15.78 -13.93 2.55
N TYR A 153 -16.18 -12.68 2.36
CA TYR A 153 -17.34 -12.05 3.02
C TYR A 153 -18.39 -11.65 1.99
#